data_AF-A0A3B9IE32-F1
#
_entry.id   AF-A0A3B9IE32-F1
#
_cell.length_a   1.000
_cell.length_b   1.000
_cell.length_c   1.000
_cell.angle_alpha   90.00
_cell.angle_beta   90.00
_cell.angle_gamma   90.00
#
_symmetry.space_group_name_H-M   'P 1'
#
loop_
_entity.id
_entity.type
_entity.pdbx_description
1 polymer ?
#
loop_
_entity_poly.entity_id
_entity_poly.type
_entity_poly.pdbx_seq_one_letter_code
_entity_poly.pdbx_strand_id
1 'polypeptide(L)'
;MPRFKAEAEIAFANLDRYLDTIIASLSAHNMTLRAEGDGHLVETDFGRARLMPGQGVLRLAVEASDPAAFNRLKHDLTGLIDFVARPEHLQIGWTGDAVGTALPQDLRVLTVHSVTQLTPRMRRITFAGQDLGRYAVPDQIHCRLLFQAKGVTTPRWPELDDHGRILWPGNDVLPSRIFTIRRIDAAAGRLDIDFVLHDGAGPGAAWARGAAPGDVVGILGPAANGPMPAGWYLLAGDETG
;
A
#
# COMPACT_ATOMS: atom_id res chain seq x y z
N MET A 1 22.93 2.34 -13.88
CA MET A 1 21.52 2.53 -14.28
C MET A 1 21.13 3.98 -14.00
N PRO A 2 20.30 4.62 -14.83
CA PRO A 2 19.83 5.98 -14.54
C PRO A 2 19.03 5.98 -13.23
N ARG A 3 19.15 7.07 -12.47
CA ARG A 3 18.44 7.33 -11.22
C ARG A 3 17.55 8.53 -11.44
N PHE A 4 16.25 8.34 -11.23
CA PHE A 4 15.25 9.41 -11.30
C PHE A 4 15.33 10.25 -10.04
N LYS A 5 15.22 11.58 -10.19
CA LYS A 5 15.31 12.54 -9.10
C LYS A 5 14.20 13.57 -9.18
N ALA A 6 13.60 13.87 -8.04
CA ALA A 6 12.66 14.97 -7.89
C ALA A 6 12.80 15.61 -6.52
N GLU A 7 12.39 16.86 -6.43
CA GLU A 7 12.43 17.66 -5.21
C GLU A 7 11.08 18.33 -4.98
N ALA A 8 10.78 18.63 -3.73
CA ALA A 8 9.62 19.43 -3.34
C ALA A 8 10.05 20.44 -2.27
N GLU A 9 9.66 21.69 -2.43
CA GLU A 9 9.81 22.72 -1.42
C GLU A 9 8.42 23.08 -0.89
N ILE A 10 8.19 22.80 0.40
CA ILE A 10 6.88 22.93 1.04
C ILE A 10 6.95 24.10 2.00
N ALA A 11 6.17 25.15 1.74
CA ALA A 11 5.97 26.22 2.71
C ALA A 11 5.26 25.65 3.95
N PHE A 12 5.93 25.72 5.10
CA PHE A 12 5.49 25.04 6.32
C PHE A 12 5.88 25.86 7.56
N ALA A 13 5.06 26.87 7.88
CA ALA A 13 5.33 27.83 8.95
C ALA A 13 5.52 27.18 10.33
N ASN A 14 4.74 26.15 10.64
CA ASN A 14 4.72 25.48 11.95
C ASN A 14 5.52 24.17 11.98
N LEU A 15 6.50 23.98 11.09
CA LEU A 15 7.22 22.71 10.93
C LEU A 15 7.75 22.11 12.25
N ASP A 16 8.32 22.94 13.12
CA ASP A 16 8.88 22.51 14.41
C ASP A 16 7.88 21.76 15.30
N ARG A 17 6.58 22.07 15.16
CA ARG A 17 5.50 21.38 15.89
C ARG A 17 5.25 19.96 15.39
N TYR A 18 5.54 19.69 14.12
CA TYR A 18 5.18 18.43 13.45
C TYR A 18 6.38 17.53 13.14
N LEU A 19 7.61 18.06 13.10
CA LEU A 19 8.79 17.35 12.62
C LEU A 19 8.98 15.98 13.29
N ASP A 20 8.95 15.91 14.62
CA ASP A 20 9.10 14.66 15.37
C ASP A 20 7.97 13.66 15.07
N THR A 21 6.74 14.16 14.86
CA THR A 21 5.59 13.31 14.54
C THR A 21 5.68 12.80 13.10
N ILE A 22 6.18 13.62 12.18
CA ILE A 22 6.46 13.22 10.80
C ILE A 22 7.53 12.13 10.79
N ILE A 23 8.65 12.31 11.49
CA ILE A 23 9.72 11.31 11.60
C ILE A 23 9.20 10.00 12.19
N ALA A 24 8.41 10.08 13.27
CA ALA A 24 7.80 8.90 13.89
C ALA A 24 6.82 8.19 12.94
N SER A 25 6.01 8.95 12.20
CA SER A 25 5.09 8.42 11.20
C SER A 25 5.84 7.71 10.06
N LEU A 26 6.86 8.35 9.46
CA LEU A 26 7.68 7.73 8.41
C LEU A 26 8.33 6.43 8.90
N SER A 27 8.88 6.43 10.12
CA SER A 27 9.48 5.23 10.75
C SER A 27 8.48 4.09 10.92
N ALA A 28 7.24 4.41 11.32
CA ALA A 28 6.17 3.42 11.49
C ALA A 28 5.70 2.80 10.16
N HIS A 29 6.02 3.43 9.03
CA HIS A 29 5.70 2.97 7.68
C HIS A 29 6.90 2.36 6.95
N ASN A 30 7.72 1.59 7.68
CA ASN A 30 8.88 0.84 7.16
C ASN A 30 9.94 1.72 6.46
N MET A 31 10.05 2.99 6.84
CA MET A 31 11.14 3.84 6.38
C MET A 31 12.22 3.92 7.43
N THR A 32 13.48 3.69 7.04
CA THR A 32 14.62 3.84 7.96
C THR A 32 15.14 5.27 7.87
N LEU A 33 15.03 6.02 8.97
CA LEU A 33 15.56 7.38 9.04
C LEU A 33 16.91 7.41 9.75
N ARG A 34 17.84 8.19 9.20
CA ARG A 34 19.15 8.49 9.81
C ARG A 34 19.41 9.98 9.72
N ALA A 35 19.87 10.60 10.81
CA ALA A 35 20.28 12.00 10.78
C ALA A 35 21.46 12.19 9.81
N GLU A 36 21.39 13.20 8.95
CA GLU A 36 22.42 13.57 7.97
C GLU A 36 22.48 15.10 7.90
N GLY A 37 23.51 15.71 8.50
CA GLY A 37 23.62 17.17 8.62
C GLY A 37 22.43 17.76 9.40
N ASP A 38 21.81 18.79 8.83
CA ASP A 38 20.62 19.45 9.39
C ASP A 38 19.29 18.75 8.99
N GLY A 39 19.37 17.55 8.39
CA GLY A 39 18.21 16.81 7.91
C GLY A 39 18.29 15.31 8.19
N HIS A 40 17.47 14.55 7.46
CA HIS A 40 17.38 13.10 7.60
C HIS A 40 17.48 12.44 6.23
N LEU A 41 18.36 11.45 6.13
CA LEU A 41 18.31 10.46 5.06
C LEU A 41 17.23 9.43 5.39
N VAL A 42 16.36 9.16 4.43
CA VAL A 42 15.27 8.19 4.52
C VAL A 42 15.55 7.08 3.51
N GLU A 43 15.74 5.85 3.98
CA GLU A 43 15.88 4.66 3.13
C GLU A 43 14.59 3.84 3.15
N THR A 44 14.12 3.43 1.97
CA THR A 44 12.90 2.63 1.78
C THR A 44 13.13 1.51 0.77
N ASP A 45 12.19 0.59 0.66
CA ASP A 45 12.19 -0.43 -0.40
C ASP A 45 12.06 0.17 -1.82
N PHE A 46 11.60 1.41 -1.91
CA PHE A 46 11.32 2.11 -3.17
C PHE A 46 12.47 3.02 -3.62
N GLY A 47 13.39 3.38 -2.73
CA GLY A 47 14.48 4.30 -3.02
C GLY A 47 14.99 5.03 -1.80
N ARG A 48 15.51 6.23 -2.02
CA ARG A 48 16.02 7.10 -0.97
C ARG A 48 15.37 8.46 -1.04
N ALA A 49 15.14 9.06 0.12
CA ALA A 49 14.73 10.45 0.21
C ALA A 49 15.60 11.22 1.20
N ARG A 50 15.60 12.53 1.08
CA ARG A 50 16.14 13.45 2.08
C ARG A 50 15.03 14.36 2.57
N LEU A 51 14.92 14.46 3.87
CA LEU A 51 14.02 15.36 4.59
C LEU A 51 14.88 16.47 5.19
N MET A 52 14.75 17.70 4.67
CA MET A 52 15.60 18.83 5.03
C MET A 52 14.72 19.94 5.64
N PRO A 53 14.55 19.96 6.97
CA PRO A 53 13.83 21.02 7.64
C PRO A 53 14.61 22.34 7.55
N GLY A 54 13.87 23.44 7.42
CA GLY A 54 14.40 24.79 7.46
C GLY A 54 13.38 25.75 8.07
N GLN A 55 13.76 27.03 8.22
CA GLN A 55 12.87 28.02 8.82
C GLN A 55 11.63 28.27 7.96
N GLY A 56 10.47 27.79 8.41
CA GLY A 56 9.19 27.93 7.71
C GLY A 56 9.07 27.13 6.41
N VAL A 57 9.96 26.17 6.18
CA VAL A 57 10.03 25.38 4.94
C VAL A 57 10.48 23.95 5.20
N LEU A 58 9.88 22.99 4.54
CA LEU A 58 10.34 21.61 4.49
C LEU A 58 10.74 21.27 3.06
N ARG A 59 12.01 20.91 2.84
CA ARG A 59 12.48 20.44 1.54
C ARG A 59 12.57 18.92 1.51
N LEU A 60 12.10 18.35 0.43
CA LEU A 60 12.20 16.93 0.12
C LEU A 60 13.03 16.74 -1.13
N ALA A 61 13.87 15.72 -1.15
CA ALA A 61 14.49 15.21 -2.37
C ALA A 61 14.32 13.70 -2.41
N VAL A 62 13.95 13.13 -3.56
CA VAL A 62 13.78 11.68 -3.76
C VAL A 62 14.66 11.18 -4.88
N GLU A 63 15.14 9.95 -4.75
CA GLU A 63 15.92 9.24 -5.76
C GLU A 63 15.52 7.76 -5.82
N ALA A 64 15.20 7.27 -7.01
CA ALA A 64 14.89 5.85 -7.25
C ALA A 64 15.42 5.37 -8.61
N SER A 65 15.64 4.06 -8.75
CA SER A 65 16.11 3.45 -10.00
C SER A 65 14.99 2.81 -10.84
N ASP A 66 13.75 2.80 -10.31
CA ASP A 66 12.57 2.22 -10.94
C ASP A 66 11.44 3.28 -11.00
N PRO A 67 10.78 3.48 -12.16
CA PRO A 67 9.69 4.46 -12.32
C PRO A 67 8.54 4.29 -11.31
N ALA A 68 8.07 3.06 -11.10
CA ALA A 68 6.94 2.81 -10.21
C ALA A 68 7.34 3.05 -8.74
N ALA A 69 8.54 2.63 -8.36
CA ALA A 69 9.13 2.94 -7.06
C ALA A 69 9.28 4.46 -6.84
N PHE A 70 9.68 5.21 -7.88
CA PHE A 70 9.85 6.65 -7.82
C PHE A 70 8.54 7.38 -7.48
N ASN A 71 7.45 7.05 -8.18
CA ASN A 71 6.14 7.63 -7.88
C ASN A 71 5.59 7.13 -6.54
N ARG A 72 5.90 5.89 -6.15
CA ARG A 72 5.49 5.33 -4.87
C ARG A 72 6.17 6.01 -3.67
N LEU A 73 7.47 6.30 -3.77
CA LEU A 73 8.19 7.03 -2.72
C LEU A 73 7.62 8.45 -2.54
N LYS A 74 7.32 9.15 -3.64
CA LYS A 74 6.63 10.45 -3.60
C LYS A 74 5.26 10.35 -2.93
N HIS A 75 4.48 9.31 -3.26
CA HIS A 75 3.17 9.04 -2.66
C HIS A 75 3.27 8.86 -1.14
N ASP A 76 4.17 8.00 -0.67
CA ASP A 76 4.29 7.72 0.76
C ASP A 76 4.72 8.97 1.56
N LEU A 77 5.70 9.73 1.06
CA LEU A 77 6.15 10.96 1.71
C LEU A 77 5.04 12.02 1.74
N THR A 78 4.44 12.34 0.59
CA THR A 78 3.36 13.32 0.50
C THR A 78 2.19 12.93 1.39
N GLY A 79 1.74 11.68 1.32
CA GLY A 79 0.58 11.19 2.05
C GLY A 79 0.78 11.19 3.57
N LEU A 80 1.96 10.77 4.05
CA LEU A 80 2.25 10.74 5.49
C LEU A 80 2.46 12.13 6.07
N ILE A 81 3.15 13.03 5.33
CA ILE A 81 3.32 14.42 5.76
C ILE A 81 1.98 15.14 5.80
N ASP A 82 1.17 15.03 4.73
CA ASP A 82 -0.17 15.64 4.68
C ASP A 82 -1.11 15.05 5.75
N PHE A 83 -1.02 13.75 6.04
CA PHE A 83 -1.80 13.13 7.10
C PHE A 83 -1.45 13.69 8.49
N VAL A 84 -0.15 13.78 8.82
CA VAL A 84 0.32 14.28 10.11
C VAL A 84 0.05 15.79 10.27
N ALA A 85 0.27 16.56 9.20
CA ALA A 85 0.13 18.00 9.17
C ALA A 85 -1.18 18.47 8.52
N ARG A 86 -2.24 17.63 8.55
CA ARG A 86 -3.52 17.91 7.90
C ARG A 86 -4.10 19.31 8.20
N PRO A 87 -4.03 19.85 9.43
CA PRO A 87 -4.54 21.19 9.73
C PRO A 87 -3.84 22.33 8.97
N GLU A 88 -2.63 22.10 8.44
CA GLU A 88 -1.83 23.11 7.75
C GLU A 88 -2.20 23.24 6.26
N HIS A 89 -2.97 22.29 5.71
CA HIS A 89 -3.38 22.28 4.29
C HIS A 89 -2.22 22.46 3.31
N LEU A 90 -1.13 21.72 3.55
CA LEU A 90 0.13 21.86 2.83
C LEU A 90 -0.05 21.66 1.33
N GLN A 91 0.61 22.53 0.55
CA GLN A 91 0.70 22.37 -0.90
C GLN A 91 2.04 21.68 -1.21
N ILE A 92 1.97 20.42 -1.63
CA ILE A 92 3.14 19.61 -1.94
C ILE A 92 3.18 19.38 -3.45
N GLY A 93 4.17 20.00 -4.11
CA GLY A 93 4.41 19.88 -5.54
C GLY A 93 5.83 19.39 -5.81
N TRP A 94 5.95 18.35 -6.64
CA TRP A 94 7.24 17.78 -7.04
C TRP A 94 7.73 18.40 -8.36
N THR A 95 9.03 18.67 -8.44
CA THR A 95 9.74 19.11 -9.66
C THR A 95 10.95 18.22 -9.91
N GLY A 96 11.35 18.05 -11.18
CA GLY A 96 12.45 17.15 -11.57
C GLY A 96 12.05 16.18 -12.66
N ASP A 97 12.59 14.97 -12.61
CA ASP A 97 12.28 13.91 -13.58
C ASP A 97 10.79 13.53 -13.55
N ALA A 98 10.22 13.29 -14.74
CA ALA A 98 8.88 12.76 -14.93
C ALA A 98 8.97 11.39 -15.60
N VAL A 99 8.28 10.41 -15.00
CA VAL A 99 8.28 9.01 -15.45
C VAL A 99 6.91 8.57 -15.97
N GLY A 100 5.91 9.45 -15.92
CA GLY A 100 4.54 9.15 -16.30
C GLY A 100 3.81 8.38 -15.21
N THR A 101 2.64 7.84 -15.56
CA THR A 101 1.83 7.07 -14.62
C THR A 101 2.30 5.62 -14.57
N ALA A 102 2.22 5.01 -13.39
CA ALA A 102 2.57 3.60 -13.20
C ALA A 102 1.69 2.97 -12.12
N LEU A 103 1.48 1.65 -12.20
CA LEU A 103 0.88 0.93 -11.08
C LEU A 103 1.74 1.13 -9.82
N PRO A 104 1.13 1.30 -8.63
CA PRO A 104 1.87 1.28 -7.38
C PRO A 104 2.77 0.05 -7.34
N GLN A 105 4.04 0.23 -6.95
CA GLN A 105 5.01 -0.87 -7.00
C GLN A 105 4.64 -2.03 -6.06
N ASP A 106 3.73 -1.81 -5.11
CA ASP A 106 3.15 -2.81 -4.23
C ASP A 106 1.81 -3.37 -4.67
N LEU A 107 1.22 -2.88 -5.76
CA LEU A 107 0.01 -3.48 -6.31
C LEU A 107 0.38 -4.73 -7.11
N ARG A 108 -0.31 -5.84 -6.86
CA ARG A 108 -0.32 -6.99 -7.78
C ARG A 108 -1.73 -7.25 -8.26
N VAL A 109 -1.85 -7.79 -9.46
CA VAL A 109 -3.10 -8.32 -9.97
C VAL A 109 -3.11 -9.83 -9.71
N LEU A 110 -4.14 -10.29 -9.04
CA LEU A 110 -4.37 -11.70 -8.77
C LEU A 110 -5.48 -12.22 -9.66
N THR A 111 -5.34 -13.46 -10.10
CA THR A 111 -6.39 -14.21 -10.79
C THR A 111 -6.86 -15.34 -9.90
N VAL A 112 -8.16 -15.55 -9.78
CA VAL A 112 -8.72 -16.71 -9.09
C VAL A 112 -8.25 -17.97 -9.81
N HIS A 113 -7.55 -18.82 -9.08
CA HIS A 113 -7.10 -20.12 -9.54
C HIS A 113 -8.13 -21.20 -9.24
N SER A 114 -8.64 -21.23 -8.00
CA SER A 114 -9.66 -22.18 -7.56
C SER A 114 -10.48 -21.62 -6.42
N VAL A 115 -11.69 -22.17 -6.26
CA VAL A 115 -12.62 -21.80 -5.18
C VAL A 115 -13.04 -23.07 -4.45
N THR A 116 -13.01 -23.05 -3.13
CA THR A 116 -13.43 -24.16 -2.28
C THR A 116 -14.40 -23.66 -1.22
N GLN A 117 -15.59 -24.25 -1.18
CA GLN A 117 -16.53 -24.01 -0.09
C GLN A 117 -16.07 -24.79 1.15
N LEU A 118 -15.64 -24.10 2.20
CA LEU A 118 -15.15 -24.72 3.44
C LEU A 118 -16.30 -25.07 4.39
N THR A 119 -17.23 -24.13 4.55
CA THR A 119 -18.47 -24.28 5.33
C THR A 119 -19.58 -23.55 4.57
N PRO A 120 -20.88 -23.65 4.93
CA PRO A 120 -21.93 -22.88 4.26
C PRO A 120 -21.70 -21.36 4.22
N ARG A 121 -20.96 -20.81 5.21
CA ARG A 121 -20.67 -19.37 5.33
C ARG A 121 -19.19 -19.02 5.14
N MET A 122 -18.36 -19.92 4.64
CA MET A 122 -16.94 -19.64 4.39
C MET A 122 -16.45 -20.25 3.08
N ARG A 123 -15.76 -19.42 2.28
CA ARG A 123 -15.11 -19.83 1.04
C ARG A 123 -13.63 -19.52 1.08
N ARG A 124 -12.80 -20.52 0.78
CA ARG A 124 -11.40 -20.30 0.41
C ARG A 124 -11.32 -19.98 -1.07
N ILE A 125 -10.64 -18.91 -1.39
CA ILE A 125 -10.28 -18.57 -2.77
C ILE A 125 -8.76 -18.65 -2.87
N THR A 126 -8.28 -19.53 -3.74
CA THR A 126 -6.87 -19.62 -4.09
C THR A 126 -6.65 -18.69 -5.27
N PHE A 127 -5.72 -17.77 -5.12
CA PHE A 127 -5.30 -16.83 -6.15
C PHE A 127 -3.96 -17.23 -6.74
N ALA A 128 -3.78 -16.89 -8.01
CA ALA A 128 -2.54 -16.92 -8.76
C ALA A 128 -2.04 -15.50 -9.00
N GLY A 129 -0.73 -15.28 -8.91
CA GLY A 129 -0.13 -13.97 -9.21
C GLY A 129 1.38 -14.06 -9.38
N GLN A 130 1.97 -12.96 -9.84
CA GLN A 130 3.41 -12.79 -9.98
C GLN A 130 3.97 -11.98 -8.80
N ASP A 131 5.26 -12.17 -8.51
CA ASP A 131 6.02 -11.41 -7.51
C ASP A 131 5.33 -11.33 -6.14
N LEU A 132 4.79 -12.48 -5.68
CA LEU A 132 4.07 -12.57 -4.42
C LEU A 132 4.98 -12.59 -3.19
N GLY A 133 6.30 -12.66 -3.38
CA GLY A 133 7.28 -12.70 -2.28
C GLY A 133 7.13 -11.54 -1.29
N ARG A 134 6.69 -10.36 -1.77
CA ARG A 134 6.44 -9.19 -0.91
C ARG A 134 5.34 -9.40 0.14
N TYR A 135 4.41 -10.33 -0.10
CA TYR A 135 3.32 -10.65 0.82
C TYR A 135 3.66 -11.79 1.76
N ALA A 136 4.80 -12.45 1.56
CA ALA A 136 5.29 -13.53 2.40
C ALA A 136 6.16 -12.98 3.54
N VAL A 137 5.66 -11.93 4.21
CA VAL A 137 6.32 -11.32 5.35
C VAL A 137 5.80 -11.99 6.62
N PRO A 138 6.68 -12.59 7.45
CA PRO A 138 6.27 -13.14 8.73
C PRO A 138 5.46 -12.11 9.53
N ASP A 139 4.38 -12.56 10.15
CA ASP A 139 3.52 -11.79 11.04
C ASP A 139 2.73 -10.61 10.40
N GLN A 140 2.96 -10.26 9.13
CA GLN A 140 2.16 -9.29 8.39
C GLN A 140 1.16 -10.00 7.47
N ILE A 141 0.09 -10.49 8.08
CA ILE A 141 -0.85 -11.40 7.42
C ILE A 141 -2.02 -10.69 6.74
N HIS A 142 -2.18 -9.37 6.86
CA HIS A 142 -3.28 -8.68 6.23
C HIS A 142 -2.91 -8.09 4.88
N CYS A 143 -3.87 -8.07 3.97
CA CYS A 143 -3.77 -7.43 2.68
C CYS A 143 -5.06 -6.66 2.38
N ARG A 144 -4.99 -5.68 1.48
CA ARG A 144 -6.18 -5.02 0.95
C ARG A 144 -6.46 -5.56 -0.43
N LEU A 145 -7.67 -6.08 -0.64
CA LEU A 145 -8.16 -6.42 -1.97
C LEU A 145 -8.94 -5.25 -2.57
N LEU A 146 -8.67 -4.95 -3.84
CA LEU A 146 -9.41 -4.03 -4.71
C LEU A 146 -10.29 -4.85 -5.65
N PHE A 147 -11.59 -4.59 -5.61
CA PHE A 147 -12.58 -5.31 -6.38
C PHE A 147 -13.01 -4.52 -7.61
N GLN A 148 -13.07 -5.21 -8.74
CA GLN A 148 -13.72 -4.70 -9.94
C GLN A 148 -15.17 -5.16 -10.00
N ALA A 149 -16.00 -4.42 -10.74
CA ALA A 149 -17.33 -4.88 -11.09
C ALA A 149 -17.24 -6.21 -11.85
N LYS A 150 -18.20 -7.10 -11.62
CA LYS A 150 -18.28 -8.37 -12.37
C LYS A 150 -18.50 -8.10 -13.86
N GLY A 151 -17.90 -8.94 -14.71
CA GLY A 151 -18.08 -8.89 -16.15
C GLY A 151 -17.23 -7.83 -16.88
N VAL A 152 -16.34 -7.13 -16.16
CA VAL A 152 -15.36 -6.22 -16.79
C VAL A 152 -14.35 -7.03 -17.59
N THR A 153 -14.31 -6.82 -18.91
CA THR A 153 -13.40 -7.52 -19.84
C THR A 153 -11.97 -6.98 -19.81
N THR A 154 -11.81 -5.69 -19.48
CA THR A 154 -10.51 -5.02 -19.34
C THR A 154 -10.41 -4.34 -17.97
N PRO A 155 -10.05 -5.09 -16.92
CA PRO A 155 -9.85 -4.55 -15.57
C PRO A 155 -8.80 -3.44 -15.56
N ARG A 156 -9.13 -2.30 -14.94
CA ARG A 156 -8.21 -1.19 -14.70
C ARG A 156 -7.90 -1.06 -13.21
N TRP A 157 -6.72 -0.57 -12.88
CA TRP A 157 -6.24 -0.48 -11.50
C TRP A 157 -5.81 0.96 -11.19
N PRO A 158 -5.74 1.37 -9.92
CA PRO A 158 -5.19 2.67 -9.59
C PRO A 158 -3.72 2.77 -10.01
N GLU A 159 -3.34 3.93 -10.52
CA GLU A 159 -1.97 4.29 -10.87
C GLU A 159 -1.49 5.45 -9.98
N LEU A 160 -0.18 5.67 -9.92
CA LEU A 160 0.43 6.85 -9.32
C LEU A 160 1.00 7.75 -10.41
N ASP A 161 0.65 9.03 -10.36
CA ASP A 161 1.21 10.06 -11.23
C ASP A 161 2.58 10.57 -10.75
N ASP A 162 3.17 11.47 -11.53
CA ASP A 162 4.46 12.10 -11.22
C ASP A 162 4.46 12.96 -9.94
N HIS A 163 3.29 13.24 -9.35
CA HIS A 163 3.16 13.91 -8.07
C HIS A 163 2.90 12.94 -6.91
N GLY A 164 2.90 11.63 -7.18
CA GLY A 164 2.57 10.59 -6.20
C GLY A 164 1.09 10.56 -5.84
N ARG A 165 0.20 11.11 -6.67
CA ARG A 165 -1.25 11.09 -6.45
C ARG A 165 -1.84 9.83 -7.07
N ILE A 166 -2.86 9.29 -6.39
CA ILE A 166 -3.58 8.12 -6.91
C ILE A 166 -4.54 8.57 -8.01
N LEU A 167 -4.35 8.03 -9.20
CA LEU A 167 -5.27 8.12 -10.32
C LEU A 167 -6.19 6.91 -10.28
N TRP A 168 -7.43 7.11 -9.85
CA TRP A 168 -8.43 6.05 -9.84
C TRP A 168 -8.97 5.80 -11.26
N PRO A 169 -9.25 4.54 -11.62
CA PRO A 169 -9.82 4.24 -12.93
C PRO A 169 -11.28 4.73 -13.01
N GLY A 170 -11.55 5.72 -13.87
CA GLY A 170 -12.88 6.32 -14.00
C GLY A 170 -13.11 7.42 -12.97
N ASN A 171 -14.35 7.58 -12.50
CA ASN A 171 -14.71 8.66 -11.58
C ASN A 171 -14.80 8.23 -10.11
N ASP A 172 -14.67 6.93 -9.82
CA ASP A 172 -14.92 6.38 -8.49
C ASP A 172 -13.74 5.55 -7.97
N VAL A 173 -13.59 5.55 -6.64
CA VAL A 173 -12.65 4.69 -5.93
C VAL A 173 -13.11 3.23 -6.03
N LEU A 174 -12.19 2.33 -6.37
CA LEU A 174 -12.51 0.90 -6.42
C LEU A 174 -12.95 0.39 -5.02
N PRO A 175 -14.04 -0.38 -4.92
CA PRO A 175 -14.42 -1.01 -3.66
C PRO A 175 -13.27 -1.85 -3.11
N SER A 176 -12.94 -1.70 -1.83
CA SER A 176 -11.83 -2.42 -1.22
C SER A 176 -12.09 -2.85 0.22
N ARG A 177 -11.47 -3.95 0.64
CA ARG A 177 -11.54 -4.46 2.01
C ARG A 177 -10.22 -5.12 2.42
N ILE A 178 -9.97 -5.13 3.73
CA ILE A 178 -8.82 -5.83 4.31
C ILE A 178 -9.21 -7.29 4.53
N PHE A 179 -8.29 -8.20 4.21
CA PHE A 179 -8.41 -9.64 4.40
C PHE A 179 -7.13 -10.24 4.96
N THR A 180 -7.27 -11.39 5.60
CA THR A 180 -6.16 -12.21 6.08
C THR A 180 -5.69 -13.15 4.97
N ILE A 181 -4.39 -13.08 4.65
CA ILE A 181 -3.69 -14.07 3.83
C ILE A 181 -3.60 -15.34 4.67
N ARG A 182 -4.41 -16.33 4.33
CA ARG A 182 -4.50 -17.59 5.08
C ARG A 182 -3.27 -18.46 4.88
N ARG A 183 -2.72 -18.44 3.66
CA ARG A 183 -1.52 -19.17 3.25
C ARG A 183 -0.92 -18.46 2.04
N ILE A 184 0.40 -18.47 1.94
CA ILE A 184 1.11 -18.01 0.75
C ILE A 184 2.22 -18.99 0.38
N ASP A 185 2.29 -19.31 -0.90
CA ASP A 185 3.37 -20.04 -1.55
C ASP A 185 3.89 -19.13 -2.68
N ALA A 186 4.85 -18.28 -2.32
CA ALA A 186 5.40 -17.30 -3.25
C ALA A 186 6.15 -17.96 -4.42
N ALA A 187 6.76 -19.14 -4.19
CA ALA A 187 7.47 -19.89 -5.23
C ALA A 187 6.51 -20.46 -6.27
N ALA A 188 5.35 -20.97 -5.84
CA ALA A 188 4.28 -21.41 -6.73
C ALA A 188 3.43 -20.26 -7.30
N GLY A 189 3.64 -19.02 -6.83
CA GLY A 189 2.80 -17.88 -7.19
C GLY A 189 1.34 -18.10 -6.78
N ARG A 190 1.11 -18.59 -5.55
CA ARG A 190 -0.21 -18.88 -4.99
C ARG A 190 -0.40 -18.23 -3.63
N LEU A 191 -1.60 -17.73 -3.37
CA LEU A 191 -2.03 -17.35 -2.02
C LEU A 191 -3.50 -17.69 -1.80
N ASP A 192 -3.85 -18.01 -0.57
CA ASP A 192 -5.20 -18.39 -0.17
C ASP A 192 -5.78 -17.28 0.73
N ILE A 193 -7.03 -16.90 0.50
CA ILE A 193 -7.80 -16.01 1.38
C ILE A 193 -9.13 -16.68 1.69
N ASP A 194 -9.50 -16.70 2.96
CA ASP A 194 -10.79 -17.19 3.43
C ASP A 194 -11.78 -16.02 3.56
N PHE A 195 -12.90 -16.13 2.87
CA PHE A 195 -13.97 -15.13 2.85
C PHE A 195 -15.15 -15.64 3.67
N VAL A 196 -15.53 -14.86 4.68
CA VAL A 196 -16.83 -15.03 5.35
C VAL A 196 -17.94 -14.54 4.43
N LEU A 197 -18.93 -15.39 4.21
CA LEU A 197 -20.12 -15.10 3.42
C LEU A 197 -21.23 -14.65 4.36
N HIS A 198 -21.68 -13.42 4.16
CA HIS A 198 -22.82 -12.86 4.86
C HIS A 198 -23.75 -12.14 3.88
N ASP A 199 -25.01 -12.01 4.25
CA ASP A 199 -26.05 -11.38 3.42
C ASP A 199 -25.93 -9.85 3.36
N GLY A 200 -24.95 -9.29 4.07
CA GLY A 200 -24.66 -7.85 4.06
C GLY A 200 -24.07 -7.37 2.73
N ALA A 201 -24.25 -6.07 2.45
CA ALA A 201 -23.81 -5.38 1.24
C ALA A 201 -22.29 -5.09 1.19
N GLY A 202 -21.46 -5.93 1.81
CA GLY A 202 -20.00 -5.77 1.78
C GLY A 202 -19.43 -6.16 0.41
N PRO A 203 -18.59 -5.33 -0.24
CA PRO A 203 -18.07 -5.62 -1.58
C PRO A 203 -17.26 -6.91 -1.62
N GLY A 204 -16.58 -7.25 -0.52
CA GLY A 204 -15.81 -8.50 -0.39
C GLY A 204 -16.66 -9.76 -0.40
N ALA A 205 -17.65 -9.85 0.49
CA ALA A 205 -18.55 -11.01 0.55
C ALA A 205 -19.41 -11.15 -0.71
N ALA A 206 -19.86 -10.02 -1.29
CA ALA A 206 -20.61 -10.01 -2.54
C ALA A 206 -19.76 -10.48 -3.73
N TRP A 207 -18.51 -10.03 -3.83
CA TRP A 207 -17.58 -10.48 -4.87
C TRP A 207 -17.25 -11.96 -4.70
N ALA A 208 -16.86 -12.39 -3.49
CA ALA A 208 -16.53 -13.78 -3.19
C ALA A 208 -17.71 -14.72 -3.44
N ARG A 209 -18.96 -14.22 -3.29
CA ARG A 209 -20.18 -14.99 -3.55
C ARG A 209 -20.28 -15.51 -4.98
N GLY A 210 -19.73 -14.78 -5.94
CA GLY A 210 -19.74 -15.16 -7.34
C GLY A 210 -18.37 -15.49 -7.92
N ALA A 211 -17.31 -15.49 -7.12
CA ALA A 211 -15.95 -15.70 -7.63
C ALA A 211 -15.82 -17.05 -8.34
N ALA A 212 -15.17 -17.05 -9.49
CA ALA A 212 -14.87 -18.22 -10.31
C ALA A 212 -13.44 -18.15 -10.87
N PRO A 213 -12.83 -19.29 -11.23
CA PRO A 213 -11.52 -19.29 -11.90
C PRO A 213 -11.47 -18.32 -13.08
N GLY A 214 -10.42 -17.50 -13.13
CA GLY A 214 -10.25 -16.44 -14.13
C GLY A 214 -10.67 -15.04 -13.67
N ASP A 215 -11.50 -14.91 -12.63
CA ASP A 215 -11.83 -13.59 -12.06
C ASP A 215 -10.57 -12.92 -11.47
N VAL A 216 -10.52 -11.58 -11.47
CA VAL A 216 -9.35 -10.84 -10.98
C VAL A 216 -9.65 -9.86 -9.85
N VAL A 217 -8.63 -9.64 -9.01
CA VAL A 217 -8.61 -8.60 -7.97
C VAL A 217 -7.25 -7.92 -7.92
N GLY A 218 -7.21 -6.68 -7.48
CA GLY A 218 -5.96 -6.03 -7.08
C GLY A 218 -5.66 -6.39 -5.64
N ILE A 219 -4.40 -6.60 -5.30
CA ILE A 219 -3.93 -6.78 -3.93
C ILE A 219 -2.89 -5.70 -3.60
N LEU A 220 -2.99 -5.14 -2.40
CA LEU A 220 -2.07 -4.18 -1.79
C LEU A 220 -1.67 -4.70 -0.40
N GLY A 221 -0.47 -4.34 0.03
CA GLY A 221 0.10 -4.76 1.33
C GLY A 221 1.46 -5.47 1.18
N PRO A 222 1.84 -6.31 2.15
CA PRO A 222 1.10 -6.68 3.36
C PRO A 222 0.93 -5.49 4.33
N ALA A 223 0.03 -5.63 5.30
CA ALA A 223 -0.31 -4.58 6.26
C ALA A 223 -0.54 -5.16 7.66
N ALA A 224 -0.43 -4.26 8.64
CA ALA A 224 -0.50 -4.51 10.08
C ALA A 224 0.63 -5.42 10.60
N ASN A 225 1.15 -5.08 11.77
CA ASN A 225 2.12 -5.91 12.46
C ASN A 225 1.40 -7.00 13.25
N GLY A 226 2.02 -8.17 13.30
CA GLY A 226 1.55 -9.25 14.17
C GLY A 226 1.87 -8.98 15.64
N PRO A 227 1.50 -9.92 16.52
CA PRO A 227 1.70 -9.76 17.95
C PRO A 227 3.18 -9.71 18.30
N MET A 228 3.56 -8.83 19.23
CA MET A 228 4.93 -8.78 19.74
C MET A 228 5.29 -10.07 20.50
N PRO A 229 6.57 -10.46 20.58
CA PRO A 229 7.02 -11.60 21.37
C PRO A 229 6.54 -11.53 22.83
N ALA A 230 5.87 -12.59 23.31
CA ALA A 230 5.34 -12.71 24.66
C ALA A 230 5.44 -14.14 25.18
N GLY A 231 5.45 -14.31 26.51
CA GLY A 231 5.46 -15.62 27.15
C GLY A 231 4.12 -16.38 27.08
N TRP A 232 3.03 -15.67 26.78
CA TRP A 232 1.70 -16.24 26.56
C TRP A 232 0.88 -15.34 25.62
N TYR A 233 -0.07 -15.95 24.91
CA TYR A 233 -1.03 -15.26 24.05
C TYR A 233 -2.45 -15.76 24.37
N LEU A 234 -3.40 -14.84 24.48
CA LEU A 234 -4.84 -15.14 24.48
C LEU A 234 -5.42 -14.68 23.14
N LEU A 235 -6.02 -15.60 22.41
CA LEU A 235 -6.66 -15.33 21.13
C LEU A 235 -8.18 -15.49 21.30
N ALA A 236 -8.92 -14.48 20.85
CA ALA A 236 -10.37 -14.50 20.80
C ALA A 236 -10.81 -13.79 19.51
N GLY A 237 -11.72 -14.40 18.75
CA GLY A 237 -12.18 -13.88 17.46
C GLY A 237 -13.49 -14.53 17.04
N ASP A 238 -14.15 -13.89 16.07
CA ASP A 238 -15.29 -14.46 15.35
C ASP A 238 -14.80 -15.09 14.02
N GLU A 239 -15.70 -15.31 13.06
CA GLU A 239 -15.34 -15.86 11.76
C GLU A 239 -14.38 -14.97 10.93
N THR A 240 -14.17 -13.71 11.31
CA THR A 240 -13.28 -12.74 10.64
C THR A 240 -11.92 -12.55 11.31
N GLY A 241 -11.72 -13.15 12.50
CA GLY A 241 -10.52 -13.00 13.34
C GLY A 241 -9.43 -14.03 13.13
#